data_AF-A0A9D6L907-F1
#
_entry.id   AF-A0A9D6L907-F1
#
_cell.length_a   1.000
_cell.length_b   1.000
_cell.length_c   1.000
_cell.angle_alpha   90.00
_cell.angle_beta   90.00
_cell.angle_gamma   90.00
#
_symmetry.space_group_name_H-M   'P 1'
#
loop_
_entity.id
_entity.type
_entity.pdbx_description
1 polymer ?
#
loop_
_entity_poly.entity_id
_entity_poly.type
_entity_poly.pdbx_seq_one_letter_code
_entity_poly.pdbx_strand_id
1 'polypeptide(L)'
;MQTRSSSQERDIRLYMFLRLLLLWSVLISLVAYNRFGSLASDTVVKTYFVTFFTYLVTTGFVFLYEKARDTRYFLTSQIAYDILFTTVLIFYTGPFESMYTVFYLFNIMFAAILFPRAGALLAAIASASLYATIAWINADSTHEEKGFSILTTITGFISMSLLASQLVEELRKSRSRISRLEELSEEIVNSLDSGLLGLDSRGVLRKVNRTAQGMLGIENDLSVLGRPVHEVLPAIGDAQGNEVRNLSVRGEMRRMLTTKVLLPEGHSMILIRDLTEVLDLEEKVRRQDHLAGIGRLATGVAHEIRNPIAAISGAAQLLAAHPGETEEQTRLHALIVRESERVDRLVNQLLRFSRPPIAKRDAVRLDEVLNECIESLRTRPDFKDHGIRLEVEVPGHLQVKGNRDELSEVMTNLLVNSMQALVDIKNGLAPFIRVRALRDRGEIRVVVEDNGPGIPRELRGRVFDPFFT
;
A
#
# COMPACT_ATOMS: atom_id res chain seq x y z
N MET A 1 26.71 14.47 33.18
CA MET A 1 26.69 13.02 32.90
C MET A 1 26.33 12.85 31.43
N GLN A 2 27.28 12.49 30.56
CA GLN A 2 26.95 12.11 29.18
C GLN A 2 26.29 10.74 29.22
N THR A 3 25.05 10.65 28.75
CA THR A 3 24.33 9.38 28.59
C THR A 3 25.06 8.52 27.57
N ARG A 4 25.55 7.35 28.02
CA ARG A 4 26.26 6.38 27.19
C ARG A 4 25.27 5.72 26.23
N SER A 5 25.65 5.47 24.97
CA SER A 5 24.78 4.76 24.03
C SER A 5 24.72 3.26 24.37
N SER A 6 23.57 2.62 24.19
CA SER A 6 23.35 1.20 24.50
C SER A 6 24.33 0.26 23.77
N SER A 7 24.76 0.63 22.55
CA SER A 7 25.77 -0.12 21.80
C SER A 7 27.14 -0.07 22.46
N GLN A 8 27.55 1.09 22.95
CA GLN A 8 28.88 1.26 23.55
C GLN A 8 28.98 0.51 24.88
N GLU A 9 27.89 0.46 25.67
CA GLU A 9 27.86 -0.36 26.90
C GLU A 9 27.95 -1.85 26.60
N ARG A 10 27.28 -2.33 25.55
CA ARG A 10 27.35 -3.73 25.13
C ARG A 10 28.76 -4.12 24.70
N ASP A 11 29.45 -3.27 23.94
CA ASP A 11 30.82 -3.53 23.48
C ASP A 11 31.80 -3.57 24.67
N ILE A 12 31.63 -2.68 25.66
CA ILE A 12 32.45 -2.67 26.88
C ILE A 12 32.19 -3.91 27.75
N ARG A 13 30.93 -4.33 27.92
CA ARG A 13 30.60 -5.55 28.67
C ARG A 13 31.17 -6.80 27.98
N LEU A 14 31.05 -6.87 26.66
CA LEU A 14 31.64 -7.96 25.87
C LEU A 14 33.16 -7.98 26.02
N TYR A 15 33.82 -6.82 25.97
CA TYR A 15 35.25 -6.70 26.23
C TYR A 15 35.64 -7.22 27.61
N MET A 16 34.96 -6.77 28.67
CA MET A 16 35.25 -7.20 30.05
C MET A 16 35.05 -8.72 30.22
N PHE A 17 34.02 -9.29 29.59
CA PHE A 17 33.79 -10.73 29.58
C PHE A 17 34.89 -11.50 28.84
N LEU A 18 35.26 -11.08 27.64
CA LEU A 18 36.32 -11.71 26.84
C LEU A 18 37.69 -11.60 27.54
N ARG A 19 37.96 -10.49 28.23
CA ARG A 19 39.16 -10.30 29.05
C ARG A 19 39.24 -11.31 30.20
N LEU A 20 38.14 -11.52 30.93
CA LEU A 20 38.09 -12.52 31.99
C LEU A 20 38.34 -13.92 31.43
N LEU A 21 37.75 -14.25 30.27
CA LEU A 21 37.96 -15.53 29.60
C LEU A 21 39.44 -15.73 29.20
N LEU A 22 40.11 -14.66 28.74
CA LEU A 22 41.54 -14.69 28.43
C LEU A 22 42.40 -14.88 29.69
N LEU A 23 42.05 -14.24 30.81
CA LEU A 23 42.74 -14.49 32.08
C LEU A 23 42.56 -15.93 32.57
N TRP A 24 41.38 -16.51 32.37
CA TRP A 24 41.14 -17.92 32.67
C TRP A 24 41.97 -18.85 31.78
N SER A 25 42.15 -18.53 30.50
CA SER A 25 43.02 -19.32 29.63
C SER A 25 44.48 -19.22 30.04
N VAL A 26 44.96 -18.07 30.52
CA VAL A 26 46.31 -17.92 31.12
C VAL A 26 46.45 -18.87 32.32
N LEU A 27 45.47 -18.86 33.23
CA LEU A 27 45.51 -19.68 34.44
C LEU A 27 45.49 -21.18 34.12
N ILE A 28 44.63 -21.60 33.20
CA ILE A 28 44.53 -22.99 32.75
C ILE A 28 45.83 -23.43 32.07
N SER A 29 46.37 -22.60 31.17
CA SER A 29 47.65 -22.85 30.51
C SER A 29 48.76 -23.04 31.55
N LEU A 30 48.83 -22.17 32.55
CA LEU A 30 49.84 -22.24 33.61
C LEU A 30 49.71 -23.51 34.47
N VAL A 31 48.49 -23.91 34.84
CA VAL A 31 48.23 -25.15 35.59
C VAL A 31 48.61 -26.39 34.76
N ALA A 32 48.22 -26.42 33.48
CA ALA A 32 48.59 -27.50 32.58
C ALA A 32 50.11 -27.59 32.42
N TYR A 33 50.78 -26.44 32.23
CA TYR A 33 52.21 -26.38 32.06
C TYR A 33 52.98 -26.79 33.32
N ASN A 34 52.50 -26.44 34.52
CA ASN A 34 53.09 -26.92 35.78
C ASN A 34 52.90 -28.44 35.97
N ARG A 35 51.81 -29.02 35.45
CA ARG A 35 51.53 -30.45 35.58
C ARG A 35 52.27 -31.32 34.57
N PHE A 36 52.51 -30.81 33.36
CA PHE A 36 53.03 -31.58 32.23
C PHE A 36 54.36 -31.07 31.66
N GLY A 37 54.79 -29.85 32.00
CA GLY A 37 55.99 -29.21 31.46
C GLY A 37 57.19 -29.24 32.41
N SER A 38 58.33 -28.74 31.93
CA SER A 38 59.64 -28.77 32.62
C SER A 38 60.19 -27.36 32.91
N LEU A 39 59.32 -26.42 33.31
CA LEU A 39 59.77 -25.08 33.72
C LEU A 39 60.42 -25.12 35.11
N ALA A 40 61.39 -24.23 35.32
CA ALA A 40 61.94 -24.00 36.65
C ALA A 40 60.83 -23.54 37.62
N SER A 41 60.82 -24.09 38.84
CA SER A 41 59.79 -23.81 39.85
C SER A 41 59.66 -22.30 40.16
N ASP A 42 60.76 -21.55 40.09
CA ASP A 42 60.79 -20.10 40.29
C ASP A 42 60.00 -19.33 39.22
N THR A 43 60.09 -19.73 37.94
CA THR A 43 59.33 -19.10 36.85
C THR A 43 57.83 -19.32 37.04
N VAL A 44 57.43 -20.55 37.40
CA VAL A 44 56.03 -20.90 37.63
C VAL A 44 55.43 -20.07 38.76
N VAL A 45 56.15 -19.92 39.89
CA VAL A 45 55.69 -19.10 41.03
C VAL A 45 55.55 -17.62 40.64
N LYS A 46 56.51 -17.06 39.91
CA LYS A 46 56.44 -15.68 39.41
C LYS A 46 55.25 -15.46 38.47
N THR A 47 54.99 -16.41 37.56
CA THR A 47 53.83 -16.32 36.66
C THR A 47 52.50 -16.42 37.42
N TYR A 48 52.38 -17.31 38.41
CA TYR A 48 51.18 -17.39 39.26
C TYR A 48 50.93 -16.07 40.00
N PHE A 49 51.98 -15.46 40.55
CA PHE A 49 51.89 -14.19 41.25
C PHE A 49 51.40 -13.06 40.33
N VAL A 50 51.96 -12.95 39.12
CA VAL A 50 51.57 -11.96 38.12
C VAL A 50 50.12 -12.17 37.68
N THR A 51 49.71 -13.40 37.38
CA THR A 51 48.31 -13.71 37.00
C THR A 51 47.33 -13.39 38.13
N PHE A 52 47.65 -13.76 39.37
CA PHE A 52 46.82 -13.45 40.54
C PHE A 52 46.64 -11.93 40.74
N PHE A 53 47.73 -11.17 40.64
CA PHE A 53 47.68 -9.72 40.77
C PHE A 53 46.84 -9.09 39.65
N THR A 54 46.91 -9.63 38.43
CA THR A 54 46.08 -9.16 37.32
C THR A 54 44.60 -9.47 37.47
N TYR A 55 44.24 -10.59 38.09
CA TYR A 55 42.86 -10.83 38.50
C TYR A 55 42.38 -9.76 39.50
N LEU A 56 43.18 -9.44 40.52
CA LEU A 56 42.85 -8.39 41.49
C LEU A 56 42.65 -7.02 40.82
N VAL A 57 43.56 -6.64 39.93
CA VAL A 57 43.46 -5.38 39.17
C VAL A 57 42.25 -5.37 38.24
N THR A 58 41.95 -6.48 37.57
CA THR A 58 40.79 -6.63 36.69
C THR A 58 39.48 -6.51 37.46
N THR A 59 39.38 -7.14 38.63
CA THR A 59 38.25 -6.98 39.54
C THR A 59 38.11 -5.54 40.02
N GLY A 60 39.23 -4.89 40.40
CA GLY A 60 39.25 -3.47 40.74
C GLY A 60 38.72 -2.58 39.61
N PHE A 61 39.09 -2.87 38.37
CA PHE A 61 38.57 -2.16 37.20
C PHE A 61 37.07 -2.33 37.00
N VAL A 62 36.49 -3.51 37.23
CA VAL A 62 35.03 -3.72 37.18
C VAL A 62 34.32 -2.77 38.15
N PHE A 63 34.80 -2.64 39.39
CA PHE A 63 34.23 -1.73 40.38
C PHE A 63 34.45 -0.25 40.06
N LEU A 64 35.57 0.09 39.42
CA LEU A 64 35.88 1.46 39.00
C LEU A 64 35.09 1.88 37.76
N TYR A 65 34.62 0.95 36.93
CA TYR A 65 33.85 1.24 35.71
C TYR A 65 32.57 2.05 36.00
N GLU A 66 31.85 1.71 37.07
CA GLU A 66 30.64 2.42 37.49
C GLU A 66 30.93 3.83 38.02
N LYS A 67 32.15 4.06 38.53
CA LYS A 67 32.57 5.34 39.12
C LYS A 67 33.36 6.23 38.14
N ALA A 68 33.77 5.70 36.98
CA ALA A 68 34.61 6.41 36.02
C ALA A 68 33.85 7.55 35.34
N ARG A 69 34.31 8.79 35.53
CA ARG A 69 33.76 9.99 34.88
C ARG A 69 34.07 10.06 33.39
N ASP A 70 35.25 9.61 32.98
CA ASP A 70 35.67 9.57 31.58
C ASP A 70 35.93 8.13 31.12
N THR A 71 35.05 7.65 30.24
CA THR A 71 35.08 6.29 29.71
C THR A 71 36.29 6.06 28.78
N ARG A 72 36.76 7.10 28.06
CA ARG A 72 37.89 6.95 27.14
C ARG A 72 39.19 6.74 27.90
N TYR A 73 39.47 7.58 28.90
CA TYR A 73 40.66 7.40 29.74
C TYR A 73 40.64 6.06 30.48
N PHE A 74 39.47 5.64 30.97
CA PHE A 74 39.31 4.35 31.62
C PHE A 74 39.63 3.17 30.68
N LEU A 75 39.10 3.16 29.46
CA LEU A 75 39.37 2.08 28.50
C LEU A 75 40.84 2.11 28.02
N THR A 76 41.43 3.30 27.86
CA THR A 76 42.84 3.42 27.45
C THR A 76 43.77 2.90 28.53
N SER A 77 43.50 3.20 29.81
CA SER A 77 44.32 2.70 30.91
C SER A 77 44.21 1.18 31.07
N GLN A 78 43.04 0.60 30.77
CA GLN A 78 42.86 -0.85 30.73
C GLN A 78 43.69 -1.52 29.64
N ILE A 79 43.61 -1.04 28.39
CA ILE A 79 44.40 -1.63 27.30
C ILE A 79 45.90 -1.46 27.55
N ALA A 80 46.34 -0.30 28.04
CA ALA A 80 47.73 -0.08 28.40
C ALA A 80 48.20 -1.06 29.49
N TYR A 81 47.36 -1.31 30.50
CA TYR A 81 47.65 -2.29 31.54
C TYR A 81 47.69 -3.72 30.98
N ASP A 82 46.78 -4.11 30.09
CA ASP A 82 46.73 -5.46 29.52
C ASP A 82 47.93 -5.75 28.60
N ILE A 83 48.38 -4.73 27.84
CA ILE A 83 49.64 -4.77 27.07
C ILE A 83 50.81 -4.98 28.03
N LEU A 84 50.95 -4.16 29.08
CA LEU A 84 52.03 -4.26 30.07
C LEU A 84 52.03 -5.60 30.81
N PHE A 85 50.85 -6.10 31.19
CA PHE A 85 50.70 -7.41 31.81
C PHE A 85 51.22 -8.52 30.90
N THR A 86 50.84 -8.48 29.62
CA THR A 86 51.32 -9.44 28.61
C THR A 86 52.84 -9.35 28.45
N THR A 87 53.39 -8.13 28.44
CA THR A 87 54.84 -7.86 28.44
C THR A 87 55.55 -8.54 29.62
N VAL A 88 55.03 -8.37 30.84
CA VAL A 88 55.63 -8.95 32.06
C VAL A 88 55.56 -10.48 32.06
N LEU A 89 54.45 -11.07 31.59
CA LEU A 89 54.35 -12.53 31.44
C LEU A 89 55.43 -13.07 30.50
N ILE A 90 55.58 -12.43 29.33
CA ILE A 90 56.56 -12.84 28.32
C ILE A 90 58.00 -12.68 28.85
N PHE A 91 58.27 -11.61 29.60
CA PHE A 91 59.59 -11.40 30.23
C PHE A 91 59.99 -12.57 31.15
N TYR A 92 59.06 -13.10 31.94
CA TYR A 92 59.35 -14.23 32.83
C TYR A 92 59.41 -15.58 32.10
N THR A 93 58.61 -15.77 31.05
CA THR A 93 58.59 -17.04 30.30
C THR A 93 59.59 -17.12 29.15
N GLY A 94 60.24 -16.01 28.81
CA GLY A 94 61.16 -15.91 27.67
C GLY A 94 60.44 -15.54 26.35
N PRO A 95 60.91 -14.55 25.58
CA PRO A 95 60.19 -14.02 24.41
C PRO A 95 60.01 -15.02 23.26
N PHE A 96 60.94 -15.96 23.08
CA PHE A 96 60.93 -16.90 21.95
C PHE A 96 60.18 -18.20 22.23
N GLU A 97 59.97 -18.55 23.49
CA GLU A 97 59.29 -19.78 23.93
C GLU A 97 57.93 -19.50 24.57
N SER A 98 57.60 -18.23 24.83
CA SER A 98 56.35 -17.85 25.46
C SER A 98 55.14 -18.11 24.57
N MET A 99 54.22 -18.94 25.06
CA MET A 99 52.88 -19.11 24.49
C MET A 99 52.01 -17.86 24.64
N TYR A 100 52.43 -16.89 25.46
CA TYR A 100 51.65 -15.69 25.80
C TYR A 100 51.80 -14.55 24.78
N THR A 101 52.70 -14.67 23.81
CA THR A 101 52.85 -13.70 22.71
C THR A 101 51.55 -13.49 21.92
N VAL A 102 50.69 -14.52 21.83
CA VAL A 102 49.36 -14.44 21.21
C VAL A 102 48.43 -13.44 21.91
N PHE A 103 48.62 -13.16 23.21
CA PHE A 103 47.78 -12.21 23.94
C PHE A 103 47.94 -10.75 23.49
N TYR A 104 49.08 -10.39 22.91
CA TYR A 104 49.20 -9.09 22.25
C TYR A 104 48.20 -8.96 21.08
N LEU A 105 47.96 -10.04 20.32
CA LEU A 105 46.97 -10.02 19.23
C LEU A 105 45.55 -9.75 19.75
N PHE A 106 45.19 -10.36 20.88
CA PHE A 106 43.90 -10.10 21.53
C PHE A 106 43.79 -8.66 22.03
N ASN A 107 44.83 -8.12 22.66
CA ASN A 107 44.83 -6.72 23.11
C ASN A 107 44.69 -5.72 21.96
N ILE A 108 45.38 -5.98 20.84
CA ILE A 108 45.26 -5.18 19.61
C ILE A 108 43.84 -5.28 19.03
N MET A 109 43.26 -6.48 19.01
CA MET A 109 41.88 -6.70 18.55
C MET A 109 40.87 -5.95 19.44
N PHE A 110 41.02 -5.99 20.75
CA PHE A 110 40.16 -5.24 21.67
C PHE A 110 40.30 -3.74 21.49
N ALA A 111 41.52 -3.24 21.23
CA ALA A 111 41.74 -1.84 20.87
C ALA A 111 40.99 -1.45 19.59
N ALA A 112 40.92 -2.34 18.59
CA ALA A 112 40.15 -2.12 17.36
C ALA A 112 38.63 -2.08 17.59
N ILE A 113 38.12 -2.87 18.53
CA ILE A 113 36.68 -2.89 18.89
C ILE A 113 36.29 -1.61 19.64
N LEU A 114 37.10 -1.22 20.63
CA LEU A 114 36.76 -0.15 21.57
C LEU A 114 37.06 1.25 21.04
N PHE A 115 38.07 1.39 20.18
CA PHE A 115 38.54 2.68 19.69
C PHE A 115 38.37 2.81 18.16
N PRO A 116 38.48 4.04 17.62
CA PRO A 116 38.65 4.24 16.17
C PRO A 116 39.93 3.56 15.66
N ARG A 117 40.12 3.50 14.34
CA ARG A 117 41.30 2.87 13.68
C ARG A 117 42.66 3.23 14.29
N ALA A 118 42.80 4.45 14.82
CA ALA A 118 44.02 4.90 15.48
C ALA A 118 44.35 4.10 16.76
N GLY A 119 43.35 3.64 17.53
CA GLY A 119 43.58 2.94 18.79
C GLY A 119 44.22 1.56 18.60
N ALA A 120 43.78 0.79 17.61
CA ALA A 120 44.39 -0.50 17.27
C ALA A 120 45.84 -0.35 16.80
N LEU A 121 46.10 0.68 15.97
CA LEU A 121 47.45 0.97 15.48
C LEU A 121 48.39 1.35 16.62
N LEU A 122 47.94 2.23 17.53
CA LEU A 122 48.72 2.59 18.71
C LEU A 122 48.98 1.40 19.62
N ALA A 123 47.99 0.52 19.83
CA ALA A 123 48.16 -0.71 20.60
C ALA A 123 49.18 -1.67 19.95
N ALA A 124 49.16 -1.80 18.61
CA ALA A 124 50.12 -2.62 17.88
C ALA A 124 51.54 -2.05 17.93
N ILE A 125 51.69 -0.74 17.77
CA ILE A 125 53.00 -0.07 17.91
C ILE A 125 53.54 -0.28 19.33
N ALA A 126 52.73 -0.03 20.36
CA ALA A 126 53.13 -0.24 21.75
C ALA A 126 53.52 -1.71 22.03
N SER A 127 52.73 -2.66 21.54
CA SER A 127 52.99 -4.10 21.69
C SER A 127 54.27 -4.52 20.97
N ALA A 128 54.51 -4.01 19.75
CA ALA A 128 55.70 -4.29 18.96
C ALA A 128 56.95 -3.71 19.61
N SER A 129 56.90 -2.47 20.09
CA SER A 129 58.01 -1.83 20.79
C SER A 129 58.38 -2.59 22.06
N LEU A 130 57.40 -2.92 22.91
CA LEU A 130 57.64 -3.66 24.15
C LEU A 130 58.16 -5.07 23.91
N TYR A 131 57.61 -5.78 22.92
CA TYR A 131 58.10 -7.10 22.54
C TYR A 131 59.54 -7.04 22.01
N ALA A 132 59.86 -6.08 21.13
CA ALA A 132 61.21 -5.88 20.63
C ALA A 132 62.21 -5.57 21.75
N THR A 133 61.83 -4.74 22.72
CA THR A 133 62.67 -4.45 23.89
C THR A 133 62.96 -5.70 24.72
N ILE A 134 61.95 -6.52 25.02
CA ILE A 134 62.17 -7.78 25.75
C ILE A 134 63.04 -8.74 24.95
N ALA A 135 62.76 -8.89 23.66
CA ALA A 135 63.50 -9.78 22.79
C ALA A 135 64.98 -9.38 22.67
N TRP A 136 65.26 -8.07 22.63
CA TRP A 136 66.62 -7.54 22.62
C TRP A 136 67.36 -7.77 23.95
N ILE A 137 66.69 -7.53 25.09
CA ILE A 137 67.28 -7.77 26.43
C ILE A 137 67.63 -9.25 26.64
N ASN A 138 66.83 -10.17 26.08
CA ASN A 138 67.01 -11.62 26.22
C ASN A 138 67.73 -12.26 25.01
N ALA A 139 68.34 -11.46 24.14
CA ALA A 139 69.05 -11.97 22.98
C ALA A 139 70.47 -12.45 23.36
N ASP A 140 70.64 -13.77 23.50
CA ASP A 140 71.97 -14.39 23.47
C ASP A 140 72.61 -14.36 22.07
N SER A 141 73.90 -14.66 21.97
CA SER A 141 74.79 -14.48 20.79
C SER A 141 74.35 -15.13 19.46
N THR A 142 73.34 -15.99 19.43
CA THR A 142 72.71 -16.52 18.21
C THR A 142 71.70 -15.52 17.62
N HIS A 143 72.20 -14.53 16.87
CA HIS A 143 71.41 -13.37 16.44
C HIS A 143 70.52 -13.60 15.20
N GLU A 144 70.86 -14.53 14.30
CA GLU A 144 70.18 -14.63 12.98
C GLU A 144 68.76 -15.23 13.06
N GLU A 145 68.57 -16.39 13.71
CA GLU A 145 67.25 -17.04 13.80
C GLU A 145 66.27 -16.24 14.69
N LYS A 146 66.79 -15.61 15.76
CA LYS A 146 65.98 -14.79 16.70
C LYS A 146 65.50 -13.49 16.06
N GLY A 147 66.30 -12.86 15.19
CA GLY A 147 65.91 -11.65 14.46
C GLY A 147 64.70 -11.88 13.53
N PHE A 148 64.65 -13.02 12.85
CA PHE A 148 63.53 -13.39 11.98
C PHE A 148 62.22 -13.59 12.78
N SER A 149 62.29 -14.22 13.96
CA SER A 149 61.14 -14.40 14.86
C SER A 149 60.57 -13.04 15.36
N ILE A 150 61.44 -12.08 15.66
CA ILE A 150 61.02 -10.72 16.06
C ILE A 150 60.29 -10.03 14.91
N LEU A 151 60.87 -10.04 13.72
CA LEU A 151 60.30 -9.38 12.54
C LEU A 151 58.94 -9.98 12.15
N THR A 152 58.82 -11.31 12.15
CA THR A 152 57.56 -12.01 11.86
C THR A 152 56.48 -11.70 12.89
N THR A 153 56.82 -11.64 14.18
CA THR A 153 55.88 -11.29 15.26
C THR A 153 55.39 -9.84 15.14
N ILE A 154 56.30 -8.89 14.92
CA ILE A 154 55.94 -7.48 14.73
C ILE A 154 55.06 -7.30 13.48
N THR A 155 55.41 -7.98 12.39
CA THR A 155 54.58 -8.01 11.17
C THR A 155 53.19 -8.55 11.50
N GLY A 156 53.09 -9.64 12.28
CA GLY A 156 51.83 -10.19 12.78
C GLY A 156 50.99 -9.19 13.58
N PHE A 157 51.60 -8.39 14.46
CA PHE A 157 50.90 -7.35 15.22
C PHE A 157 50.34 -6.24 14.34
N ILE A 158 51.15 -5.74 13.40
CA ILE A 158 50.73 -4.71 12.45
C ILE A 158 49.62 -5.25 11.54
N SER A 159 49.80 -6.45 10.99
CA SER A 159 48.79 -7.13 10.18
C SER A 159 47.49 -7.34 10.95
N MET A 160 47.56 -7.77 12.21
CA MET A 160 46.38 -7.93 13.06
C MET A 160 45.66 -6.60 13.31
N SER A 161 46.40 -5.53 13.59
CA SER A 161 45.81 -4.19 13.75
C SER A 161 45.08 -3.72 12.49
N LEU A 162 45.70 -3.90 11.32
CA LEU A 162 45.10 -3.50 10.04
C LEU A 162 43.84 -4.32 9.74
N LEU A 163 43.91 -5.65 9.88
CA LEU A 163 42.77 -6.54 9.62
C LEU A 163 41.63 -6.30 10.61
N ALA A 164 41.92 -6.23 11.92
CA ALA A 164 40.92 -5.95 12.94
C ALA A 164 40.24 -4.59 12.70
N SER A 165 41.02 -3.55 12.39
CA SER A 165 40.50 -2.22 12.10
C SER A 165 39.61 -2.19 10.86
N GLN A 166 39.97 -2.92 9.80
CA GLN A 166 39.16 -3.03 8.59
C GLN A 166 37.85 -3.77 8.86
N LEU A 167 37.90 -4.92 9.53
CA LEU A 167 36.72 -5.73 9.84
C LEU A 167 35.73 -4.98 10.73
N VAL A 168 36.19 -4.35 11.81
CA VAL A 168 35.33 -3.58 12.71
C VAL A 168 34.69 -2.40 11.98
N GLU A 169 35.45 -1.72 11.12
CA GLU A 169 34.91 -0.60 10.34
C GLU A 169 33.85 -1.08 9.33
N GLU A 170 34.09 -2.16 8.59
CA GLU A 170 33.12 -2.70 7.64
C GLU A 170 31.86 -3.21 8.36
N LEU A 171 32.00 -3.81 9.55
CA LEU A 171 30.85 -4.18 10.38
C LEU A 171 30.04 -2.96 10.83
N ARG A 172 30.70 -1.88 11.26
CA ARG A 172 30.04 -0.62 11.64
C ARG A 172 29.30 -0.01 10.45
N LYS A 173 29.95 0.06 9.28
CA LYS A 173 29.31 0.55 8.04
C LYS A 173 28.13 -0.30 7.62
N SER A 174 28.26 -1.64 7.67
CA SER A 174 27.18 -2.55 7.31
C SER A 174 25.96 -2.38 8.22
N ARG A 175 26.17 -2.31 9.54
CA ARG A 175 25.09 -2.02 10.49
C ARG A 175 24.43 -0.67 10.23
N SER A 176 25.22 0.38 9.99
CA SER A 176 24.68 1.71 9.68
C SER A 176 23.88 1.71 8.37
N ARG A 177 24.31 0.95 7.35
CA ARG A 177 23.55 0.81 6.09
C ARG A 177 22.22 0.13 6.31
N ILE A 178 22.18 -0.95 7.12
CA ILE A 178 20.95 -1.65 7.46
C ILE A 178 19.98 -0.70 8.17
N SER A 179 20.43 -0.02 9.23
CA SER A 179 19.56 0.92 9.96
C SER A 179 19.06 2.07 9.06
N ARG A 180 19.92 2.58 8.17
CA ARG A 180 19.51 3.63 7.22
C ARG A 180 18.50 3.13 6.17
N LEU A 181 18.63 1.89 5.72
CA LEU A 181 17.63 1.27 4.83
C LEU A 181 16.31 1.04 5.55
N GLU A 182 16.33 0.65 6.82
CA GLU A 182 15.12 0.51 7.65
C GLU A 182 14.42 1.86 7.85
N GLU A 183 15.17 2.91 8.21
CA GLU A 183 14.67 4.28 8.34
C GLU A 183 14.07 4.80 7.02
N LEU A 184 14.81 4.67 5.91
CA LEU A 184 14.31 5.06 4.59
C LEU A 184 13.07 4.28 4.18
N SER A 185 13.02 2.97 4.45
CA SER A 185 11.85 2.14 4.16
C SER A 185 10.63 2.61 4.96
N GLU A 186 10.81 2.95 6.23
CA GLU A 186 9.74 3.48 7.07
C GLU A 186 9.28 4.85 6.61
N GLU A 187 10.19 5.75 6.24
CA GLU A 187 9.88 7.08 5.73
C GLU A 187 9.15 7.01 4.38
N ILE A 188 9.59 6.15 3.44
CA ILE A 188 8.91 5.92 2.17
C ILE A 188 7.50 5.40 2.42
N VAL A 189 7.33 4.37 3.26
CA VAL A 189 6.01 3.79 3.54
C VAL A 189 5.06 4.80 4.22
N ASN A 190 5.59 5.67 5.07
CA ASN A 190 4.80 6.69 5.77
C ASN A 190 4.53 7.96 4.95
N SER A 191 5.28 8.21 3.88
CA SER A 191 5.05 9.33 2.95
C SER A 191 4.06 9.00 1.83
N LEU A 192 3.62 7.75 1.72
CA LEU A 192 2.56 7.37 0.79
C LEU A 192 1.21 7.95 1.22
N ASP A 193 0.51 8.58 0.28
CA ASP A 193 -0.88 9.04 0.44
C ASP A 193 -1.91 7.90 0.52
N SER A 194 -1.45 6.65 0.45
CA SER A 194 -2.29 5.46 0.58
C SER A 194 -1.99 4.74 1.89
N GLY A 195 -3.04 4.25 2.54
CA GLY A 195 -2.92 3.37 3.68
C GLY A 195 -2.33 2.02 3.26
N LEU A 196 -1.37 1.51 4.04
CA LEU A 196 -0.69 0.25 3.76
C LEU A 196 -0.72 -0.65 5.00
N LEU A 197 -1.25 -1.85 4.81
CA LEU A 197 -1.33 -2.91 5.82
C LEU A 197 -0.49 -4.10 5.35
N GLY A 198 0.53 -4.48 6.10
CA GLY A 198 1.33 -5.68 5.85
C GLY A 198 0.81 -6.86 6.67
N LEU A 199 0.57 -7.98 6.01
CA LEU A 199 0.03 -9.22 6.58
C LEU A 199 1.02 -10.37 6.41
N ASP A 200 1.11 -11.25 7.40
CA ASP A 200 1.83 -12.51 7.26
C ASP A 200 1.01 -13.57 6.51
N SER A 201 1.61 -14.75 6.31
CA SER A 201 0.99 -15.89 5.61
C SER A 201 -0.27 -16.44 6.27
N ARG A 202 -0.56 -16.06 7.52
CA ARG A 202 -1.78 -16.41 8.25
C ARG A 202 -2.79 -15.26 8.28
N GLY A 203 -2.52 -14.14 7.59
CA GLY A 203 -3.40 -12.97 7.55
C GLY A 203 -3.33 -12.09 8.80
N VAL A 204 -2.25 -12.21 9.58
CA VAL A 204 -2.04 -11.41 10.79
C VAL A 204 -1.34 -10.10 10.46
N LEU A 205 -1.83 -8.99 11.02
CA LEU A 205 -1.27 -7.65 10.85
C LEU A 205 0.14 -7.56 11.45
N ARG A 206 1.13 -7.27 10.61
CA ARG A 206 2.53 -7.05 10.98
C ARG A 206 2.97 -5.61 10.85
N LYS A 207 2.41 -4.86 9.89
CA LYS A 207 2.78 -3.48 9.64
C LYS A 207 1.55 -2.65 9.25
N VAL A 208 1.52 -1.41 9.70
CA VAL A 208 0.48 -0.42 9.38
C VAL A 208 1.18 0.91 9.23
N ASN A 209 1.05 1.58 8.08
CA ASN A 209 1.63 2.92 7.91
C ASN A 209 0.77 4.00 8.58
N ARG A 210 1.36 5.19 8.79
CA ARG A 210 0.68 6.32 9.43
C ARG A 210 -0.60 6.73 8.70
N THR A 211 -0.60 6.71 7.38
CA THR A 211 -1.75 7.04 6.54
C THR A 211 -2.92 6.07 6.79
N ALA A 212 -2.67 4.77 6.88
CA ALA A 212 -3.70 3.78 7.21
C ALA A 212 -4.27 4.00 8.61
N GLN A 213 -3.43 4.33 9.59
CA GLN A 213 -3.91 4.61 10.96
C GLN A 213 -4.91 5.76 10.99
N GLY A 214 -4.60 6.86 10.29
CA GLY A 214 -5.50 8.01 10.17
C GLY A 214 -6.77 7.70 9.39
N MET A 215 -6.66 7.01 8.25
CA MET A 215 -7.80 6.61 7.42
C MET A 215 -8.77 5.67 8.13
N LEU A 216 -8.26 4.82 9.03
CA LEU A 216 -9.05 3.82 9.76
C LEU A 216 -9.44 4.26 11.17
N GLY A 217 -8.97 5.43 11.62
CA GLY A 217 -9.25 5.97 12.96
C GLY A 217 -8.59 5.20 14.11
N ILE A 218 -7.56 4.39 13.84
CA ILE A 218 -6.82 3.55 14.81
C ILE A 218 -5.51 4.22 15.27
N GLU A 219 -5.53 5.55 15.38
CA GLU A 219 -4.35 6.35 15.75
C GLU A 219 -3.75 5.87 17.09
N ASN A 220 -2.47 5.47 17.06
CA ASN A 220 -1.69 5.00 18.20
C ASN A 220 -2.17 3.70 18.87
N ASP A 221 -3.08 2.94 18.26
CA ASP A 221 -3.48 1.64 18.80
C ASP A 221 -2.48 0.55 18.35
N LEU A 222 -1.50 0.27 19.21
CA LEU A 222 -0.53 -0.82 19.00
C LEU A 222 -1.13 -2.20 19.24
N SER A 223 -2.31 -2.31 19.87
CA SER A 223 -2.98 -3.59 20.16
C SER A 223 -3.48 -4.30 18.88
N VAL A 224 -3.48 -3.57 17.78
CA VAL A 224 -3.92 -3.99 16.46
C VAL A 224 -2.88 -4.89 15.76
N LEU A 225 -1.60 -4.70 16.10
CA LEU A 225 -0.50 -5.52 15.57
C LEU A 225 -0.53 -6.91 16.21
N GLY A 226 -0.31 -7.94 15.40
CA GLY A 226 -0.35 -9.34 15.84
C GLY A 226 -1.75 -9.95 15.88
N ARG A 227 -2.80 -9.21 15.50
CA ARG A 227 -4.17 -9.72 15.36
C ARG A 227 -4.53 -10.01 13.89
N PRO A 228 -5.43 -10.96 13.62
CA PRO A 228 -5.93 -11.20 12.27
C PRO A 228 -6.66 -9.97 11.72
N VAL A 229 -6.42 -9.63 10.45
CA VAL A 229 -7.00 -8.41 9.84
C VAL A 229 -8.54 -8.42 9.85
N HIS A 230 -9.17 -9.59 9.74
CA HIS A 230 -10.64 -9.72 9.74
C HIS A 230 -11.26 -9.42 11.11
N GLU A 231 -10.53 -9.58 12.21
CA GLU A 231 -11.04 -9.22 13.55
C GLU A 231 -10.99 -7.72 13.80
N VAL A 232 -9.94 -7.07 13.30
CA VAL A 232 -9.75 -5.63 13.48
C VAL A 232 -10.62 -4.85 12.49
N LEU A 233 -10.63 -5.28 11.23
CA LEU A 233 -11.28 -4.59 10.13
C LEU A 233 -12.10 -5.60 9.31
N PRO A 234 -13.28 -6.02 9.78
CA PRO A 234 -14.11 -7.01 9.10
C PRO A 234 -14.42 -6.62 7.65
N ALA A 235 -14.67 -5.32 7.42
CA ALA A 235 -14.98 -4.77 6.11
C ALA A 235 -13.82 -4.83 5.09
N ILE A 236 -12.58 -4.99 5.55
CA ILE A 236 -11.35 -5.01 4.73
C ILE A 236 -10.76 -6.42 4.66
N GLY A 237 -10.94 -7.25 5.70
CA GLY A 237 -10.37 -8.60 5.79
C GLY A 237 -10.79 -9.55 4.66
N ASP A 238 -12.01 -9.37 4.14
CA ASP A 238 -12.57 -10.19 3.05
C ASP A 238 -12.37 -9.57 1.65
N ALA A 239 -11.53 -8.55 1.51
CA ALA A 239 -11.32 -7.92 0.21
C ALA A 239 -10.68 -8.90 -0.80
N GLN A 240 -11.42 -9.20 -1.87
CA GLN A 240 -10.92 -9.88 -3.06
C GLN A 240 -10.83 -8.88 -4.21
N GLY A 241 -9.63 -8.66 -4.74
CA GLY A 241 -9.42 -7.74 -5.87
C GLY A 241 -9.50 -6.25 -5.50
N ASN A 242 -9.82 -5.41 -6.49
CA ASN A 242 -9.99 -3.97 -6.36
C ASN A 242 -11.46 -3.64 -6.15
N GLU A 243 -11.84 -3.32 -4.91
CA GLU A 243 -13.22 -2.96 -4.58
C GLU A 243 -13.31 -1.64 -3.82
N VAL A 244 -14.29 -0.82 -4.19
CA VAL A 244 -14.66 0.38 -3.43
C VAL A 244 -15.68 -0.02 -2.38
N ARG A 245 -15.37 0.25 -1.11
CA ARG A 245 -16.22 -0.10 0.03
C ARG A 245 -16.55 1.15 0.84
N ASN A 246 -17.76 1.16 1.36
CA ASN A 246 -18.25 2.19 2.26
C ASN A 246 -17.89 1.81 3.69
N LEU A 247 -17.03 2.59 4.35
CA LEU A 247 -16.63 2.39 5.73
C LEU A 247 -17.08 3.57 6.57
N SER A 248 -17.69 3.28 7.72
CA SER A 248 -17.93 4.31 8.73
C SER A 248 -16.68 4.44 9.58
N VAL A 249 -16.02 5.59 9.50
CA VAL A 249 -14.83 5.92 10.30
C VAL A 249 -15.14 7.16 11.11
N ARG A 250 -15.08 7.06 12.44
CA ARG A 250 -15.40 8.17 13.36
C ARG A 250 -16.80 8.78 13.15
N GLY A 251 -17.76 7.96 12.70
CA GLY A 251 -19.13 8.39 12.41
C GLY A 251 -19.33 9.03 11.03
N GLU A 252 -18.26 9.24 10.25
CA GLU A 252 -18.34 9.69 8.87
C GLU A 252 -18.28 8.51 7.90
N MET A 253 -19.10 8.56 6.84
CA MET A 253 -19.04 7.57 5.77
C MET A 253 -17.95 7.94 4.78
N ARG A 254 -16.97 7.05 4.61
CA ARG A 254 -15.88 7.18 3.66
C ARG A 254 -15.91 6.08 2.61
N ARG A 255 -15.55 6.43 1.38
CA ARG A 255 -15.46 5.50 0.24
C ARG A 255 -14.00 5.12 0.04
N MET A 256 -13.63 3.92 0.46
CA MET A 256 -12.25 3.44 0.42
C MET A 256 -12.09 2.39 -0.67
N LEU A 257 -11.10 2.58 -1.55
CA LEU A 257 -10.63 1.55 -2.46
C LEU A 257 -9.65 0.65 -1.71
N THR A 258 -9.92 -0.66 -1.72
CA THR A 258 -9.05 -1.66 -1.12
C THR A 258 -8.46 -2.55 -2.21
N THR A 259 -7.15 -2.75 -2.18
CA THR A 259 -6.41 -3.62 -3.11
C THR A 259 -5.53 -4.58 -2.32
N LYS A 260 -5.75 -5.89 -2.49
CA LYS A 260 -4.89 -6.92 -1.88
C LYS A 260 -3.85 -7.42 -2.88
N VAL A 261 -2.58 -7.32 -2.51
CA VAL A 261 -1.43 -7.80 -3.28
C VAL A 261 -0.79 -8.97 -2.53
N LEU A 262 -0.61 -10.10 -3.23
CA LEU A 262 0.12 -11.25 -2.68
C LEU A 262 1.63 -11.03 -2.85
N LEU A 263 2.38 -11.18 -1.77
CA LEU A 263 3.82 -11.10 -1.73
C LEU A 263 4.42 -12.52 -1.67
N PRO A 264 5.74 -12.67 -1.91
CA PRO A 264 6.42 -13.96 -1.75
C PRO A 264 6.22 -14.59 -0.36
N GLU A 265 6.39 -15.91 -0.28
CA GLU A 265 6.28 -16.68 0.98
C GLU A 265 4.88 -16.64 1.63
N GLY A 266 3.85 -16.32 0.85
CA GLY A 266 2.46 -16.28 1.32
C GLY A 266 2.09 -15.00 2.08
N HIS A 267 3.00 -14.06 2.24
CA HIS A 267 2.69 -12.74 2.80
C HIS A 267 1.71 -11.99 1.90
N SER A 268 0.97 -11.04 2.45
CA SER A 268 0.12 -10.17 1.63
C SER A 268 0.13 -8.74 2.13
N MET A 269 -0.21 -7.82 1.23
CA MET A 269 -0.27 -6.40 1.52
C MET A 269 -1.62 -5.87 1.08
N ILE A 270 -2.27 -5.09 1.92
CA ILE A 270 -3.53 -4.41 1.59
C ILE A 270 -3.24 -2.93 1.48
N LEU A 271 -3.51 -2.38 0.30
CA LEU A 271 -3.48 -0.95 0.03
C LEU A 271 -4.89 -0.38 0.18
N ILE A 272 -5.00 0.78 0.83
CA ILE A 272 -6.26 1.48 1.09
C ILE A 272 -6.11 2.91 0.58
N ARG A 273 -7.05 3.38 -0.23
CA ARG A 273 -7.08 4.76 -0.70
C ARG A 273 -8.46 5.36 -0.47
N ASP A 274 -8.50 6.54 0.14
CA ASP A 274 -9.74 7.30 0.31
C ASP A 274 -10.12 7.97 -1.01
N LEU A 275 -11.27 7.59 -1.57
CA LEU A 275 -11.84 8.12 -2.80
C LEU A 275 -13.07 8.99 -2.52
N THR A 276 -13.33 9.36 -1.26
CA THR A 276 -14.56 10.08 -0.89
C THR A 276 -14.69 11.39 -1.66
N GLU A 277 -13.66 12.23 -1.64
CA GLU A 277 -13.66 13.53 -2.34
C GLU A 277 -13.71 13.37 -3.86
N VAL A 278 -12.97 12.41 -4.42
CA VAL A 278 -12.95 12.15 -5.87
C VAL A 278 -14.33 11.78 -6.37
N LEU A 279 -14.98 10.82 -5.71
CA LEU A 279 -16.31 10.36 -6.09
C LEU A 279 -17.39 11.42 -5.82
N ASP A 280 -17.21 12.29 -4.81
CA ASP A 280 -18.13 13.42 -4.56
C ASP A 280 -18.02 14.48 -5.65
N LEU A 281 -16.79 14.75 -6.12
CA LEU A 281 -16.55 15.65 -7.25
C LEU A 281 -17.12 15.08 -8.54
N GLU A 282 -16.92 13.78 -8.82
CA GLU A 282 -17.53 13.13 -9.98
C GLU A 282 -19.05 13.23 -9.97
N GLU A 283 -19.68 13.03 -8.81
CA GLU A 283 -21.13 13.16 -8.66
C GLU A 283 -21.61 14.61 -8.85
N LYS A 284 -20.89 15.59 -8.33
CA LYS A 284 -21.15 17.02 -8.55
C LYS A 284 -21.04 17.39 -10.04
N VAL A 285 -20.01 16.93 -10.74
CA VAL A 285 -19.82 17.17 -12.17
C VAL A 285 -20.97 16.54 -12.96
N ARG A 286 -21.32 15.28 -12.71
CA ARG A 286 -22.48 14.64 -13.35
C ARG A 286 -23.78 15.41 -13.14
N ARG A 287 -23.98 15.95 -11.94
CA ARG A 287 -25.16 16.76 -11.62
C ARG A 287 -25.17 18.09 -12.37
N GLN A 288 -24.01 18.74 -12.52
CA GLN A 288 -23.88 19.97 -13.32
C GLN A 288 -24.13 19.70 -14.81
N ASP A 289 -23.57 18.63 -15.37
CA ASP A 289 -23.83 18.23 -16.76
C ASP A 289 -25.32 17.94 -17.00
N HIS A 290 -25.96 17.25 -16.06
CA HIS A 290 -27.39 16.98 -16.09
C HIS A 290 -28.22 18.29 -16.07
N LEU A 291 -27.90 19.23 -15.17
CA LEU A 291 -28.57 20.55 -15.10
C LEU A 291 -28.34 21.40 -16.35
N ALA A 292 -27.11 21.42 -16.89
CA ALA A 292 -26.80 22.11 -18.13
C ALA A 292 -27.55 21.50 -19.33
N GLY A 293 -27.70 20.17 -19.35
CA GLY A 293 -28.59 19.45 -20.26
C GLY A 293 -30.03 19.96 -20.16
N ILE A 294 -30.61 19.99 -18.97
CA ILE A 294 -31.96 20.52 -18.72
C ILE A 294 -32.08 21.97 -19.22
N GLY A 295 -31.09 22.83 -18.99
CA GLY A 295 -31.12 24.23 -19.44
C GLY A 295 -31.23 24.39 -20.96
N ARG A 296 -30.48 23.57 -21.72
CA ARG A 296 -30.58 23.55 -23.20
C ARG A 296 -31.97 23.08 -23.64
N LEU A 297 -32.52 22.08 -22.97
CA LEU A 297 -33.84 21.52 -23.28
C LEU A 297 -34.98 22.46 -22.91
N ALA A 298 -34.91 23.14 -21.78
CA ALA A 298 -35.93 24.08 -21.34
C ALA A 298 -36.14 25.21 -22.35
N THR A 299 -35.07 25.66 -23.03
CA THR A 299 -35.17 26.69 -24.08
C THR A 299 -35.94 26.17 -25.30
N GLY A 300 -35.63 24.96 -25.77
CA GLY A 300 -36.34 24.32 -26.88
C GLY A 300 -37.81 24.04 -26.55
N VAL A 301 -38.07 23.46 -25.37
CA VAL A 301 -39.43 23.18 -24.88
C VAL A 301 -40.25 24.45 -24.71
N ALA A 302 -39.66 25.54 -24.21
CA ALA A 302 -40.37 26.80 -24.06
C ALA A 302 -40.86 27.33 -25.42
N HIS A 303 -40.05 27.18 -26.48
CA HIS A 303 -40.48 27.51 -27.83
C HIS A 303 -41.56 26.57 -28.36
N GLU A 304 -41.42 25.26 -28.12
CA GLU A 304 -42.41 24.27 -28.54
C GLU A 304 -43.73 24.30 -27.76
N ILE A 305 -43.75 24.79 -26.52
CA ILE A 305 -44.96 25.04 -25.72
C ILE A 305 -45.65 26.33 -26.17
N ARG A 306 -44.89 27.37 -26.57
CA ARG A 306 -45.47 28.65 -27.01
C ARG A 306 -46.34 28.47 -28.26
N ASN A 307 -45.95 27.58 -29.16
CA ASN A 307 -46.69 27.29 -30.40
C ASN A 307 -48.11 26.75 -30.18
N PRO A 308 -48.33 25.64 -29.45
CA PRO A 308 -49.68 25.14 -29.14
C PRO A 308 -50.48 26.14 -28.30
N ILE A 309 -49.85 26.87 -27.36
CA ILE A 309 -50.55 27.92 -26.60
C ILE A 309 -51.08 29.04 -27.53
N ALA A 310 -50.29 29.46 -28.52
CA ALA A 310 -50.73 30.43 -29.52
C ALA A 310 -51.87 29.89 -30.38
N ALA A 311 -51.81 28.62 -30.79
CA ALA A 311 -52.88 27.97 -31.55
C ALA A 311 -54.18 27.83 -30.73
N ILE A 312 -54.09 27.44 -29.46
CA ILE A 312 -55.22 27.39 -28.52
C ILE A 312 -55.85 28.77 -28.37
N SER A 313 -55.02 29.79 -28.14
CA SER A 313 -55.48 31.17 -27.95
C SER A 313 -56.17 31.72 -29.19
N GLY A 314 -55.61 31.48 -30.38
CA GLY A 314 -56.21 31.88 -31.65
C GLY A 314 -57.53 31.16 -31.93
N ALA A 315 -57.59 29.85 -31.68
CA ALA A 315 -58.82 29.08 -31.83
C ALA A 315 -59.92 29.55 -30.85
N ALA A 316 -59.56 29.83 -29.59
CA ALA A 316 -60.48 30.37 -28.59
C ALA A 316 -61.01 31.76 -28.96
N GLN A 317 -60.17 32.64 -29.53
CA GLN A 317 -60.58 33.96 -30.01
C GLN A 317 -61.56 33.86 -31.19
N LEU A 318 -61.33 32.94 -32.14
CA LEU A 318 -62.23 32.70 -33.27
C LEU A 318 -63.59 32.17 -32.82
N LEU A 319 -63.59 31.24 -31.85
CA LEU A 319 -64.81 30.74 -31.20
C LEU A 319 -65.60 31.87 -30.50
N ALA A 320 -64.90 32.77 -29.80
CA ALA A 320 -65.53 33.89 -29.10
C ALA A 320 -66.12 34.96 -30.04
N ALA A 321 -65.51 35.17 -31.21
CA ALA A 321 -65.94 36.18 -32.18
C ALA A 321 -67.21 35.78 -32.98
N HIS A 322 -67.50 34.48 -33.08
CA HIS A 322 -68.65 33.95 -33.85
C HIS A 322 -69.49 33.00 -32.97
N PRO A 323 -70.40 33.53 -32.13
CA PRO A 323 -71.27 32.69 -31.31
C PRO A 323 -72.31 31.95 -32.18
N GLY A 324 -72.38 30.62 -32.03
CA GLY A 324 -73.22 29.69 -32.83
C GLY A 324 -72.85 28.22 -32.56
N GLU A 325 -73.41 27.28 -33.33
CA GLU A 325 -72.95 25.87 -33.45
C GLU A 325 -72.72 25.56 -34.94
N THR A 326 -71.48 25.69 -35.42
CA THR A 326 -71.08 25.37 -36.81
C THR A 326 -70.02 24.27 -36.84
N GLU A 327 -69.91 23.57 -37.97
CA GLU A 327 -68.88 22.54 -38.21
C GLU A 327 -67.45 23.10 -38.02
N GLU A 328 -67.26 24.38 -38.29
CA GLU A 328 -66.00 25.11 -38.08
C GLU A 328 -65.65 25.24 -36.59
N GLN A 329 -66.62 25.53 -35.72
CA GLN A 329 -66.39 25.58 -34.28
C GLN A 329 -66.07 24.21 -33.69
N THR A 330 -66.69 23.13 -34.19
CA THR A 330 -66.35 21.76 -33.80
C THR A 330 -64.87 21.45 -34.11
N ARG A 331 -64.36 21.91 -35.25
CA ARG A 331 -62.94 21.78 -35.61
C ARG A 331 -62.03 22.63 -34.71
N LEU A 332 -62.45 23.85 -34.36
CA LEU A 332 -61.70 24.72 -33.43
C LEU A 332 -61.66 24.13 -32.00
N HIS A 333 -62.74 23.54 -31.52
CA HIS A 333 -62.78 22.81 -30.25
C HIS A 333 -61.83 21.60 -30.27
N ALA A 334 -61.87 20.78 -31.33
CA ALA A 334 -60.96 19.65 -31.49
C ALA A 334 -59.48 20.10 -31.54
N LEU A 335 -59.19 21.25 -32.18
CA LEU A 335 -57.85 21.83 -32.20
C LEU A 335 -57.38 22.23 -30.79
N ILE A 336 -58.22 22.90 -29.99
CA ILE A 336 -57.89 23.28 -28.61
C ILE A 336 -57.57 22.05 -27.76
N VAL A 337 -58.39 20.99 -27.84
CA VAL A 337 -58.17 19.75 -27.10
C VAL A 337 -56.84 19.11 -27.50
N ARG A 338 -56.60 18.96 -28.81
CA ARG A 338 -55.36 18.35 -29.34
C ARG A 338 -54.11 19.09 -28.90
N GLU A 339 -54.10 20.42 -29.00
CA GLU A 339 -52.94 21.23 -28.61
C GLU A 339 -52.76 21.27 -27.09
N SER A 340 -53.84 21.18 -26.30
CA SER A 340 -53.75 21.07 -24.83
C SER A 340 -53.10 19.76 -24.40
N GLU A 341 -53.49 18.64 -25.01
CA GLU A 341 -52.85 17.35 -24.78
C GLU A 341 -51.38 17.35 -25.23
N ARG A 342 -51.05 18.10 -26.29
CA ARG A 342 -49.66 18.27 -26.73
C ARG A 342 -48.83 19.01 -25.69
N VAL A 343 -49.35 20.08 -25.10
CA VAL A 343 -48.67 20.80 -24.00
C VAL A 343 -48.46 19.88 -22.80
N ASP A 344 -49.47 19.11 -22.40
CA ASP A 344 -49.35 18.18 -21.28
C ASP A 344 -48.26 17.12 -21.52
N ARG A 345 -48.19 16.56 -22.74
CA ARG A 345 -47.09 15.64 -23.11
C ARG A 345 -45.71 16.29 -23.03
N LEU A 346 -45.54 17.50 -23.55
CA LEU A 346 -44.26 18.23 -23.52
C LEU A 346 -43.80 18.54 -22.08
N VAL A 347 -44.74 18.98 -21.23
CA VAL A 347 -44.47 19.24 -19.80
C VAL A 347 -44.08 17.96 -19.08
N ASN A 348 -44.82 16.87 -19.30
CA ASN A 348 -44.51 15.59 -18.67
C ASN A 348 -43.15 15.02 -19.12
N GLN A 349 -42.76 15.19 -20.38
CA GLN A 349 -41.42 14.81 -20.87
C GLN A 349 -40.32 15.62 -20.18
N LEU A 350 -40.48 16.95 -20.03
CA LEU A 350 -39.51 17.80 -19.33
C LEU A 350 -39.39 17.44 -17.84
N LEU A 351 -40.52 17.14 -17.18
CA LEU A 351 -40.55 16.71 -15.79
C LEU A 351 -39.89 15.35 -15.57
N ARG A 352 -40.01 14.42 -16.52
CA ARG A 352 -39.30 13.13 -16.47
C ARG A 352 -37.80 13.29 -16.62
N PHE A 353 -37.35 14.13 -17.56
CA PHE A 353 -35.93 14.37 -17.79
C PHE A 353 -35.26 15.14 -16.63
N SER A 354 -36.00 15.96 -15.89
CA SER A 354 -35.48 16.72 -14.74
C SER A 354 -35.43 15.92 -13.43
N ARG A 355 -35.94 14.68 -13.42
CA ARG A 355 -35.80 13.80 -12.25
C ARG A 355 -34.34 13.36 -12.08
N PRO A 356 -33.80 13.40 -10.85
CA PRO A 356 -32.48 12.85 -10.58
C PRO A 356 -32.41 11.38 -11.02
N PRO A 357 -31.29 10.93 -11.62
CA PRO A 357 -31.11 9.52 -11.91
C PRO A 357 -31.26 8.69 -10.63
N ILE A 358 -32.02 7.60 -10.70
CA ILE A 358 -32.34 6.79 -9.53
C ILE A 358 -31.07 6.06 -9.07
N ALA A 359 -30.66 6.29 -7.83
CA ALA A 359 -29.37 5.82 -7.31
C ALA A 359 -29.30 4.29 -7.06
N LYS A 360 -30.44 3.61 -6.95
CA LYS A 360 -30.49 2.16 -6.67
C LYS A 360 -30.62 1.34 -7.95
N ARG A 361 -29.59 0.51 -8.20
CA ARG A 361 -29.58 -0.54 -9.21
C ARG A 361 -29.63 -1.89 -8.51
N ASP A 362 -30.76 -2.57 -8.62
CA ASP A 362 -31.01 -3.87 -8.01
C ASP A 362 -30.91 -4.98 -9.05
N ALA A 363 -30.92 -6.24 -8.61
CA ALA A 363 -31.01 -7.38 -9.52
C ALA A 363 -32.42 -7.44 -10.12
N VAL A 364 -32.54 -7.23 -11.43
CA VAL A 364 -33.80 -7.20 -12.17
C VAL A 364 -33.87 -8.39 -13.12
N ARG A 365 -35.01 -9.08 -13.11
CA ARG A 365 -35.40 -10.06 -14.12
C ARG A 365 -35.82 -9.33 -15.41
N LEU A 366 -34.86 -9.16 -16.31
CA LEU A 366 -35.05 -8.44 -17.57
C LEU A 366 -36.07 -9.15 -18.47
N ASP A 367 -36.13 -10.48 -18.42
CA ASP A 367 -37.12 -11.28 -19.14
C ASP A 367 -38.56 -10.91 -18.77
N GLU A 368 -38.84 -10.67 -17.49
CA GLU A 368 -40.17 -10.23 -17.04
C GLU A 368 -40.50 -8.83 -17.57
N VAL A 369 -39.55 -7.88 -17.49
CA VAL A 369 -39.73 -6.51 -17.96
C VAL A 369 -40.02 -6.47 -19.47
N LEU A 370 -39.24 -7.22 -20.26
CA LEU A 370 -39.44 -7.29 -21.71
C LEU A 370 -40.83 -7.84 -22.07
N ASN A 371 -41.26 -8.91 -21.40
CA ASN A 371 -42.57 -9.51 -21.64
C ASN A 371 -43.72 -8.56 -21.25
N GLU A 372 -43.63 -7.85 -20.12
CA GLU A 372 -44.62 -6.85 -19.73
C GLU A 372 -44.78 -5.73 -20.76
N CYS A 373 -43.67 -5.19 -21.28
CA CYS A 373 -43.70 -4.16 -22.31
C CYS A 373 -44.30 -4.68 -23.63
N ILE A 374 -43.96 -5.91 -24.02
CA ILE A 374 -44.49 -6.59 -25.21
C ILE A 374 -46.00 -6.80 -25.11
N GLU A 375 -46.49 -7.27 -23.95
CA GLU A 375 -47.93 -7.44 -23.73
C GLU A 375 -48.66 -6.09 -23.71
N SER A 376 -48.07 -5.07 -23.10
CA SER A 376 -48.61 -3.70 -23.13
C SER A 376 -48.79 -3.19 -24.57
N LEU A 377 -47.81 -3.43 -25.46
CA LEU A 377 -47.91 -3.06 -26.88
C LEU A 377 -49.10 -3.74 -27.58
N ARG A 378 -49.31 -5.04 -27.34
CA ARG A 378 -50.41 -5.82 -27.95
C ARG A 378 -51.81 -5.30 -27.61
N THR A 379 -51.95 -4.63 -26.47
CA THR A 379 -53.24 -4.09 -26.02
C THR A 379 -53.59 -2.74 -26.66
N ARG A 380 -52.64 -2.06 -27.33
CA ARG A 380 -52.88 -0.75 -27.93
C ARG A 380 -53.79 -0.83 -29.16
N PRO A 381 -54.76 0.09 -29.33
CA PRO A 381 -55.65 0.13 -30.51
C PRO A 381 -54.87 0.19 -31.83
N ASP A 382 -53.91 1.11 -31.93
CA ASP A 382 -53.07 1.31 -33.12
C ASP A 382 -52.33 0.04 -33.54
N PHE A 383 -51.92 -0.79 -32.58
CA PHE A 383 -51.24 -2.06 -32.88
C PHE A 383 -52.20 -3.08 -33.52
N LYS A 384 -53.44 -3.17 -33.02
CA LYS A 384 -54.47 -4.09 -33.52
C LYS A 384 -55.00 -3.65 -34.88
N ASP A 385 -55.19 -2.35 -35.07
CA ASP A 385 -55.80 -1.79 -36.28
C ASP A 385 -54.89 -1.89 -37.51
N HIS A 386 -53.56 -1.99 -37.31
CA HIS A 386 -52.56 -2.01 -38.38
C HIS A 386 -52.01 -3.42 -38.71
N GLY A 387 -52.54 -4.48 -38.09
CA GLY A 387 -52.19 -5.87 -38.45
C GLY A 387 -50.69 -6.21 -38.31
N ILE A 388 -49.99 -5.59 -37.36
CA ILE A 388 -48.54 -5.72 -37.19
C ILE A 388 -48.18 -7.12 -36.67
N ARG A 389 -47.27 -7.82 -37.36
CA ARG A 389 -46.74 -9.12 -36.92
C ARG A 389 -45.64 -8.92 -35.87
N LEU A 390 -45.80 -9.54 -34.70
CA LEU A 390 -44.81 -9.47 -33.61
C LEU A 390 -44.06 -10.79 -33.46
N GLU A 391 -42.74 -10.75 -33.63
CA GLU A 391 -41.82 -11.89 -33.44
C GLU A 391 -41.02 -11.68 -32.14
N VAL A 392 -41.08 -12.62 -31.20
CA VAL A 392 -40.43 -12.48 -29.88
C VAL A 392 -39.51 -13.67 -29.61
N GLU A 393 -38.23 -13.37 -29.40
CA GLU A 393 -37.21 -14.34 -29.00
C GLU A 393 -36.52 -13.83 -27.72
N VAL A 394 -37.14 -14.08 -26.57
CA VAL A 394 -36.61 -13.69 -25.26
C VAL A 394 -36.41 -14.95 -24.41
N PRO A 395 -35.16 -15.36 -24.14
CA PRO A 395 -34.88 -16.47 -23.24
C PRO A 395 -35.40 -16.20 -21.82
N GLY A 396 -35.90 -17.24 -21.15
CA GLY A 396 -36.13 -17.18 -19.71
C GLY A 396 -34.81 -17.02 -18.95
N HIS A 397 -34.83 -16.34 -17.80
CA HIS A 397 -33.69 -16.20 -16.86
C HIS A 397 -32.63 -15.15 -17.22
N LEU A 398 -33.03 -14.04 -17.84
CA LEU A 398 -32.13 -12.89 -18.04
C LEU A 398 -32.13 -11.99 -16.79
N GLN A 399 -31.00 -11.90 -16.10
CA GLN A 399 -30.82 -11.00 -14.96
C GLN A 399 -29.77 -9.93 -15.24
N VAL A 400 -30.11 -8.68 -14.91
CA VAL A 400 -29.24 -7.51 -15.02
C VAL A 400 -29.29 -6.69 -13.73
N LYS A 401 -28.23 -5.92 -13.45
CA LYS A 401 -28.23 -4.95 -12.37
C LYS A 401 -28.72 -3.60 -12.90
N GLY A 402 -29.91 -3.14 -12.50
CA GLY A 402 -30.52 -1.94 -13.05
C GLY A 402 -31.75 -1.47 -12.28
N ASN A 403 -32.43 -0.46 -12.81
CA ASN A 403 -33.72 -0.01 -12.32
C ASN A 403 -34.82 -0.57 -13.23
N ARG A 404 -35.83 -1.22 -12.64
CA ARG A 404 -36.92 -1.87 -13.38
C ARG A 404 -37.72 -0.87 -14.23
N ASP A 405 -38.04 0.29 -13.66
CA ASP A 405 -38.88 1.31 -14.29
C ASP A 405 -38.16 1.99 -15.46
N GLU A 406 -36.87 2.33 -15.29
CA GLU A 406 -36.04 2.91 -16.36
C GLU A 406 -35.89 1.93 -17.54
N LEU A 407 -35.65 0.64 -17.26
CA LEU A 407 -35.55 -0.39 -18.29
C LEU A 407 -36.87 -0.58 -19.03
N SER A 408 -37.99 -0.57 -18.31
CA SER A 408 -39.35 -0.63 -18.89
C SER A 408 -39.63 0.59 -19.77
N GLU A 409 -39.20 1.78 -19.36
CA GLU A 409 -39.38 3.03 -20.12
C GLU A 409 -38.59 3.01 -21.42
N VAL A 410 -37.31 2.62 -21.39
CA VAL A 410 -36.49 2.47 -22.59
C VAL A 410 -37.15 1.50 -23.57
N MET A 411 -37.58 0.34 -23.09
CA MET A 411 -38.21 -0.66 -23.95
C MET A 411 -39.55 -0.21 -24.52
N THR A 412 -40.38 0.44 -23.70
CA THR A 412 -41.65 1.00 -24.17
C THR A 412 -41.42 2.05 -25.25
N ASN A 413 -40.43 2.94 -25.08
CA ASN A 413 -40.10 3.96 -26.07
C ASN A 413 -39.67 3.34 -27.41
N LEU A 414 -38.79 2.33 -27.39
CA LEU A 414 -38.38 1.63 -28.61
C LEU A 414 -39.56 0.96 -29.31
N LEU A 415 -40.39 0.23 -28.57
CA LEU A 415 -41.56 -0.47 -29.12
C LEU A 415 -42.60 0.48 -29.71
N VAL A 416 -42.88 1.59 -29.03
CA VAL A 416 -43.82 2.61 -29.51
C VAL A 416 -43.27 3.31 -30.74
N ASN A 417 -41.99 3.67 -30.75
CA ASN A 417 -41.35 4.28 -31.92
C ASN A 417 -41.37 3.34 -33.13
N SER A 418 -41.07 2.06 -32.94
CA SER A 418 -41.18 1.05 -34.00
C SER A 418 -42.62 0.93 -34.50
N MET A 419 -43.63 0.89 -33.63
CA MET A 419 -45.03 0.86 -34.04
C MET A 419 -45.43 2.09 -34.86
N GLN A 420 -45.07 3.30 -34.39
CA GLN A 420 -45.37 4.56 -35.07
C GLN A 420 -44.72 4.65 -36.45
N ALA A 421 -43.50 4.14 -36.61
CA ALA A 421 -42.82 4.07 -37.90
C ALA A 421 -43.55 3.17 -38.94
N LEU A 422 -44.41 2.26 -38.47
CA LEU A 422 -45.17 1.34 -39.33
C LEU A 422 -46.56 1.87 -39.74
N VAL A 423 -47.11 2.86 -39.03
CA VAL A 423 -48.47 3.40 -39.27
C VAL A 423 -48.63 4.03 -40.66
N ASP A 424 -47.55 4.63 -41.21
CA ASP A 424 -47.58 5.35 -42.49
C ASP A 424 -47.04 4.56 -43.69
N ILE A 425 -46.78 3.25 -43.54
CA ILE A 425 -46.22 2.43 -44.62
C ILE A 425 -47.25 2.20 -45.73
N LYS A 426 -46.99 2.77 -46.90
CA LYS A 426 -47.78 2.55 -48.13
C LYS A 426 -47.22 1.46 -49.04
N ASN A 427 -46.15 0.78 -48.63
CA ASN A 427 -45.30 -0.01 -49.53
C ASN A 427 -45.73 -1.48 -49.72
N GLY A 428 -46.93 -1.88 -49.29
CA GLY A 428 -47.50 -3.22 -49.56
C GLY A 428 -46.82 -4.41 -48.87
N LEU A 429 -45.79 -4.17 -48.04
CA LEU A 429 -45.16 -5.19 -47.19
C LEU A 429 -45.94 -5.33 -45.88
N ALA A 430 -46.07 -6.56 -45.39
CA ALA A 430 -46.67 -6.80 -44.08
C ALA A 430 -45.79 -6.16 -42.97
N PRO A 431 -46.33 -5.25 -42.14
CA PRO A 431 -45.57 -4.61 -41.08
C PRO A 431 -45.19 -5.64 -40.01
N PHE A 432 -43.93 -5.62 -39.56
CA PHE A 432 -43.47 -6.48 -38.48
C PHE A 432 -42.55 -5.75 -37.50
N ILE A 433 -42.60 -6.22 -36.25
CA ILE A 433 -41.66 -5.87 -35.19
C ILE A 433 -41.07 -7.18 -34.66
N ARG A 434 -39.75 -7.23 -34.52
CA ARG A 434 -39.02 -8.36 -33.94
C ARG A 434 -38.25 -7.91 -32.70
N VAL A 435 -38.44 -8.60 -31.59
CA VAL A 435 -37.73 -8.36 -30.33
C VAL A 435 -36.88 -9.59 -30.00
N ARG A 436 -35.55 -9.42 -29.87
CA ARG A 436 -34.61 -10.48 -29.53
C ARG A 436 -33.75 -10.10 -28.34
N ALA A 437 -33.56 -11.02 -27.40
CA ALA A 437 -32.63 -10.84 -26.29
C ALA A 437 -31.59 -11.98 -26.29
N LEU A 438 -30.31 -11.63 -26.27
CA LEU A 438 -29.21 -12.60 -26.37
C LEU A 438 -28.09 -12.25 -25.40
N ARG A 439 -27.49 -13.28 -24.79
CA ARG A 439 -26.31 -13.13 -23.94
C ARG A 439 -25.06 -13.22 -24.83
N ASP A 440 -24.26 -12.16 -24.86
CA ASP A 440 -23.04 -12.06 -25.68
C ASP A 440 -21.89 -11.56 -24.78
N ARG A 441 -20.81 -12.35 -24.67
CA ARG A 441 -19.56 -11.99 -23.96
C ARG A 441 -19.74 -11.38 -22.55
N GLY A 442 -20.68 -11.91 -21.77
CA GLY A 442 -20.94 -11.46 -20.39
C GLY A 442 -21.96 -10.32 -20.28
N GLU A 443 -22.43 -9.79 -21.40
CA GLU A 443 -23.48 -8.77 -21.48
C GLU A 443 -24.79 -9.36 -22.02
N ILE A 444 -25.89 -8.65 -21.82
CA ILE A 444 -27.19 -8.96 -22.44
C ILE A 444 -27.48 -7.90 -23.50
N ARG A 445 -27.62 -8.33 -24.74
CA ARG A 445 -28.02 -7.48 -25.86
C ARG A 445 -29.50 -7.68 -26.15
N VAL A 446 -30.26 -6.58 -26.10
CA VAL A 446 -31.66 -6.53 -26.53
C VAL A 446 -31.72 -5.82 -27.87
N VAL A 447 -32.44 -6.40 -28.84
CA VAL A 447 -32.58 -5.91 -30.20
C VAL A 447 -34.07 -5.75 -30.49
N VAL A 448 -34.48 -4.54 -30.88
CA VAL A 448 -35.80 -4.24 -31.44
C VAL A 448 -35.59 -3.89 -32.91
N GLU A 449 -36.26 -4.60 -33.79
CA GLU A 449 -36.12 -4.50 -35.25
C GLU A 449 -37.50 -4.31 -35.86
N ASP A 450 -37.66 -3.30 -36.71
CA ASP A 450 -38.87 -3.06 -37.50
C ASP A 450 -38.54 -2.91 -38.98
N ASN A 451 -39.55 -3.06 -39.84
CA ASN A 451 -39.45 -2.81 -41.28
C ASN A 451 -40.04 -1.46 -41.71
N GLY A 452 -39.90 -0.45 -40.84
CA GLY A 452 -40.23 0.94 -41.11
C GLY A 452 -39.39 1.57 -42.24
N PRO A 453 -39.66 2.85 -42.56
CA PRO A 453 -38.85 3.63 -43.52
C PRO A 453 -37.38 3.76 -43.12
N GLY A 454 -37.06 3.46 -41.85
CA GLY A 454 -35.72 3.55 -41.30
C GLY A 454 -35.22 4.99 -41.15
N ILE A 455 -33.97 5.13 -40.72
CA ILE A 455 -33.35 6.43 -40.45
C ILE A 455 -32.22 6.68 -41.48
N PRO A 456 -32.27 7.77 -42.26
CA PRO A 456 -31.18 8.20 -43.15
C PRO A 456 -29.84 8.29 -42.42
N ARG A 457 -28.73 7.92 -43.06
CA ARG A 457 -27.39 7.86 -42.42
C ARG A 457 -26.99 9.16 -41.73
N GLU A 458 -27.32 10.29 -42.33
CA GLU A 458 -27.00 11.63 -41.85
C GLU A 458 -27.73 11.99 -40.54
N LEU A 459 -28.89 11.38 -40.29
CA LEU A 459 -29.75 11.67 -39.15
C LEU A 459 -29.52 10.72 -37.96
N ARG A 460 -28.81 9.61 -38.16
CA ARG A 460 -28.60 8.58 -37.11
C ARG A 460 -27.89 9.10 -35.86
N GLY A 461 -27.02 10.10 -35.99
CA GLY A 461 -26.34 10.71 -34.84
C GLY A 461 -27.23 11.63 -34.00
N ARG A 462 -28.36 12.07 -34.57
CA ARG A 462 -29.26 13.07 -33.97
C ARG A 462 -30.53 12.48 -33.38
N VAL A 463 -30.81 11.20 -33.61
CA VAL A 463 -32.04 10.54 -33.07
C VAL A 463 -32.07 10.45 -31.54
N PHE A 464 -30.93 10.66 -30.88
CA PHE A 464 -30.82 10.75 -29.43
C PHE A 464 -30.84 12.19 -28.93
N ASP A 465 -30.84 13.18 -29.83
CA ASP A 465 -31.07 14.58 -29.47
C ASP A 465 -32.55 14.73 -29.06
N PRO A 466 -32.83 15.34 -27.91
CA PRO A 466 -34.22 15.55 -27.49
C PRO A 466 -35.00 16.41 -28.49
N PHE A 467 -36.29 16.11 -28.66
CA PHE A 467 -37.23 16.79 -29.58
C PHE A 467 -36.91 16.60 -31.08
N PHE A 468 -35.99 15.69 -31.41
CA PHE A 468 -35.79 15.23 -32.79
C PHE A 468 -36.88 14.23 -33.18
N THR A 469 -37.60 14.48 -34.28
CA THR A 469 -38.64 13.59 -34.84
C THR A 469 -38.43 13.34 -36.32
#